data_AF-A0A177NLG9-F1
#
_entry.id   AF-A0A177NLG9-F1
#
_cell.length_a   1.000
_cell.length_b   1.000
_cell.length_c   1.000
_cell.angle_alpha   90.00
_cell.angle_beta   90.00
_cell.angle_gamma   90.00
#
_symmetry.space_group_name_H-M   'P 1'
#
loop_
_entity.id
_entity.type
_entity.pdbx_description
1 polymer ?
#
loop_
_entity_poly.entity_id
_entity_poly.type
_entity_poly.pdbx_seq_one_letter_code
_entity_poly.pdbx_strand_id
1 'polypeptide(L)' 'MAGIEPEDDEDSPDATVALRETIIRRRAGRPLGSNKEQVAIRFDKDVLEAFRATGRGWQTRMNDALKAWLKEHAPG' A
#
# COMPACT_ATOMS: atom_id res chain seq x y z
N MET A 1 -15.73 -34.41 41.85
CA MET A 1 -15.36 -34.14 40.44
C MET A 1 -14.27 -33.08 40.51
N ALA A 2 -13.01 -33.48 40.42
CA ALA A 2 -11.87 -32.56 40.58
C ALA A 2 -11.75 -31.71 39.30
N GLY A 3 -11.71 -30.38 39.47
CA GLY A 3 -11.44 -29.46 38.38
C GLY A 3 -10.02 -29.68 37.88
N ILE A 4 -9.86 -29.88 36.59
CA ILE A 4 -8.56 -29.92 35.93
C ILE A 4 -8.14 -28.45 35.81
N GLU A 5 -7.31 -28.00 36.74
CA GLU A 5 -6.58 -26.74 36.56
C GLU A 5 -5.60 -26.98 35.40
N PRO A 6 -5.65 -26.21 34.30
CA PRO A 6 -4.72 -26.38 33.20
C PRO A 6 -3.32 -26.02 33.72
N GLU A 7 -2.40 -26.97 33.67
CA GLU A 7 -1.00 -26.74 34.02
C GLU A 7 -0.40 -25.78 32.98
N ASP A 8 0.22 -24.69 33.45
CA ASP A 8 1.04 -23.82 32.60
C ASP A 8 2.26 -24.64 32.14
N ASP A 9 2.17 -25.25 30.96
CA ASP A 9 3.30 -25.89 30.29
C ASP A 9 4.37 -24.83 29.99
N GLU A 10 5.36 -24.72 30.88
CA GLU A 10 6.45 -23.73 30.90
C GLU A 10 7.31 -23.72 29.61
N ASP A 11 7.26 -24.80 28.83
CA ASP A 11 8.02 -24.97 27.59
C ASP A 11 7.18 -24.67 26.32
N SER A 12 5.90 -24.32 26.49
CA SER A 12 5.07 -23.84 25.38
C SER A 12 5.47 -22.39 25.06
N PRO A 13 6.01 -22.10 23.86
CA PRO A 13 6.38 -20.74 23.51
C PRO A 13 5.11 -19.89 23.56
N ASP A 14 5.11 -18.87 24.44
CA ASP A 14 4.03 -17.91 24.58
C ASP A 14 3.57 -17.50 23.17
N ALA A 15 2.37 -17.94 22.78
CA ALA A 15 1.88 -17.81 21.41
C ALA A 15 1.87 -16.33 20.97
N THR A 16 1.78 -15.43 21.95
CA THR A 16 1.91 -13.98 21.81
C THR A 16 3.33 -13.52 21.44
N VAL A 17 4.40 -14.10 21.99
CA VAL A 17 5.79 -13.83 21.58
C VAL A 17 6.07 -14.32 20.16
N ALA A 18 5.68 -15.55 19.83
CA ALA A 18 5.87 -16.11 18.49
C ALA A 18 5.11 -15.29 17.42
N LEU A 19 3.89 -14.85 17.73
CA LEU A 19 3.11 -13.97 16.86
C LEU A 19 3.79 -12.61 16.67
N ARG A 20 4.32 -12.01 17.75
CA ARG A 20 5.05 -10.72 17.69
C ARG A 20 6.28 -10.80 16.80
N GLU A 21 7.09 -11.85 16.92
CA GLU A 21 8.26 -12.04 16.05
C GLU A 21 7.88 -12.17 14.57
N THR A 22 6.79 -12.88 14.29
CA THR A 22 6.29 -13.09 12.92
C THR A 22 5.80 -11.77 12.30
N ILE A 23 5.15 -10.91 13.09
CA ILE A 23 4.69 -9.58 12.66
C ILE A 23 5.88 -8.65 12.40
N ILE A 24 6.89 -8.66 13.26
CA ILE A 24 8.10 -7.84 13.12
C ILE A 24 8.88 -8.23 11.85
N ARG A 25 9.05 -9.54 11.60
CA ARG A 25 9.68 -10.05 10.36
C ARG A 25 8.91 -9.65 9.09
N ARG A 26 7.57 -9.63 9.12
CA ARG A 26 6.76 -9.16 7.98
C ARG A 26 6.85 -7.65 7.73
N ARG A 27 7.16 -6.83 8.74
CA ARG A 27 7.28 -5.37 8.59
C ARG A 27 8.55 -4.91 7.87
N ALA A 28 9.57 -5.77 7.76
CA ALA A 28 10.85 -5.44 7.13
C ALA A 28 10.83 -5.34 5.58
N GLY A 29 9.66 -5.51 4.94
CA GLY A 29 9.57 -5.69 3.49
C GLY A 29 8.98 -4.56 2.66
N ARG A 30 8.57 -3.41 3.23
CA ARG A 30 7.99 -2.33 2.42
C ARG A 30 8.95 -1.13 2.33
N PRO A 31 9.55 -0.85 1.16
CA PRO A 31 10.37 0.34 1.00
C PRO A 31 9.55 1.58 1.35
N LEU A 32 10.14 2.46 2.17
CA LEU A 32 9.56 3.75 2.53
C LEU A 32 9.39 4.59 1.26
N GLY A 33 8.19 5.15 1.09
CA GLY A 33 7.96 6.28 0.19
C GLY A 33 7.55 5.90 -1.23
N SER A 34 6.24 5.77 -1.46
CA SER A 34 5.72 6.14 -2.76
C SER A 34 5.87 7.67 -2.87
N ASN A 35 6.75 8.18 -3.74
CA ASN A 35 6.86 9.61 -4.07
C ASN A 35 5.63 10.17 -4.82
N LYS A 36 4.50 9.48 -4.74
CA LYS A 36 3.23 9.86 -5.33
C LYS A 36 2.34 10.32 -4.21
N GLU A 37 1.90 11.56 -4.30
CA GLU A 37 0.91 12.13 -3.40
C GLU A 37 -0.49 11.82 -3.94
N GLN A 38 -1.39 11.34 -3.07
CA GLN A 38 -2.79 11.18 -3.43
C GLN A 38 -3.51 12.50 -3.18
N VAL A 39 -4.01 13.10 -4.27
CA VAL A 39 -4.76 14.34 -4.22
C VAL A 39 -6.16 14.13 -4.81
N ALA A 40 -7.15 14.80 -4.23
CA ALA A 40 -8.53 14.78 -4.74
C ALA A 40 -8.73 15.94 -5.72
N ILE A 41 -8.52 15.67 -7.02
CA ILE A 41 -8.69 16.64 -8.11
C ILE A 41 -9.86 16.18 -8.99
N ARG A 42 -10.62 17.15 -9.54
CA ARG A 42 -11.67 16.89 -10.54
C ARG A 42 -11.05 16.94 -11.94
N PHE A 43 -11.37 15.95 -12.75
CA PHE A 43 -11.04 15.90 -14.17
C PHE A 43 -12.34 15.84 -14.98
N ASP A 44 -12.31 16.32 -16.21
CA ASP A 44 -13.41 16.14 -17.15
C ASP A 44 -13.67 14.65 -17.40
N LYS A 45 -14.94 14.31 -17.61
CA LYS A 45 -15.39 12.92 -17.70
C LYS A 45 -14.80 12.23 -18.92
N ASP A 46 -14.85 12.92 -20.06
CA ASP A 46 -14.30 12.50 -21.35
C ASP A 46 -12.80 12.24 -21.29
N VAL A 47 -12.03 13.08 -20.60
CA VAL A 47 -10.59 12.85 -20.35
C VAL A 47 -10.38 11.58 -19.53
N LEU A 48 -11.12 11.41 -18.43
CA LEU A 48 -11.03 10.20 -17.60
C LEU A 48 -11.43 8.94 -18.37
N GLU A 49 -12.48 8.99 -19.18
CA GLU A 49 -12.93 7.87 -20.01
C GLU A 49 -11.88 7.49 -21.05
N ALA A 50 -11.28 8.48 -21.73
CA ALA A 50 -10.20 8.24 -22.68
C ALA A 50 -9.02 7.52 -22.03
N PHE A 51 -8.56 7.98 -20.85
CA PHE A 51 -7.46 7.29 -20.15
C PHE A 51 -7.90 5.91 -19.63
N ARG A 52 -9.08 5.75 -19.05
CA ARG A 52 -9.57 4.45 -18.55
C ARG A 52 -9.69 3.41 -19.66
N ALA A 53 -10.13 3.83 -20.86
CA ALA A 53 -10.22 2.96 -22.03
C ALA A 53 -8.86 2.36 -22.44
N THR A 54 -7.76 3.02 -22.06
CA THR A 54 -6.42 2.49 -22.32
C THR A 54 -6.10 1.21 -21.51
N GLY A 55 -6.88 0.91 -20.46
CA GLY A 55 -6.79 -0.32 -19.69
C GLY A 55 -5.91 -0.22 -18.43
N ARG A 56 -5.27 -1.34 -18.05
CA ARG A 56 -4.44 -1.40 -16.84
C ARG A 56 -3.34 -0.34 -16.87
N GLY A 57 -3.11 0.33 -15.74
CA GLY A 57 -2.09 1.37 -15.62
C GLY A 57 -2.48 2.72 -16.27
N TRP A 58 -3.76 2.95 -16.57
CA TRP A 58 -4.23 4.24 -17.09
C TRP A 58 -3.83 5.44 -16.23
N GLN A 59 -3.81 5.29 -14.90
CA GLN A 59 -3.35 6.33 -13.98
C GLN A 59 -1.86 6.66 -14.16
N THR A 60 -1.02 5.63 -14.37
CA THR A 60 0.42 5.84 -14.67
C THR A 60 0.57 6.59 -16.00
N ARG A 61 -0.17 6.19 -17.03
CA ARG A 61 -0.15 6.90 -18.33
C ARG A 61 -0.61 8.35 -18.23
N MET A 62 -1.68 8.60 -17.47
CA MET A 62 -2.15 9.96 -17.20
C MET A 62 -1.08 10.79 -16.48
N ASN A 63 -0.43 10.22 -15.48
CA ASN A 63 0.69 10.88 -14.80
C ASN A 63 1.87 11.15 -15.73
N ASP A 64 2.21 10.25 -16.63
CA ASP A 64 3.31 10.44 -17.58
C ASP A 64 2.98 11.51 -18.63
N ALA A 65 1.71 11.61 -19.06
CA ALA A 65 1.24 12.72 -19.90
C ALA A 65 1.38 14.08 -19.19
N LEU A 66 1.01 14.17 -17.91
CA LEU A 66 1.21 15.39 -17.11
C LEU A 66 2.68 15.78 -16.98
N LYS A 67 3.57 14.79 -16.80
CA LYS A 67 5.02 15.03 -16.79
C LYS A 67 5.55 15.53 -18.14
N ALA A 68 5.08 14.97 -19.25
CA ALA A 68 5.46 15.41 -20.58
C ALA A 68 5.02 16.87 -20.81
N TRP A 69 3.78 17.18 -20.47
CA TRP A 69 3.25 18.54 -20.56
C TRP A 69 4.08 19.55 -19.75
N LEU A 70 4.48 19.21 -18.52
CA LEU A 70 5.33 20.07 -17.68
C LEU A 70 6.74 20.28 -18.24
N LYS A 71 7.30 19.31 -18.97
CA LYS A 71 8.61 19.49 -19.65
C LYS A 71 8.51 20.48 -20.80
N GLU A 72 7.37 20.48 -21.50
CA GLU A 72 7.11 21.36 -22.64
C GLU A 72 6.67 22.76 -22.19
N HIS A 73 5.97 22.85 -21.05
CA HIS A 73 5.34 24.07 -20.54
C HIS A 73 5.86 24.44 -19.17
N ALA A 74 7.18 24.34 -18.97
CA ALA A 74 7.81 24.62 -17.68
C ALA A 74 7.29 25.97 -17.14
N PRO A 75 6.56 25.97 -16.00
CA PRO A 75 6.14 27.22 -15.39
C PRO A 75 7.41 27.94 -14.94
N GLY A 76 7.75 29.02 -15.64
CA GLY A 76 8.83 29.92 -15.26
C GLY A 76 8.52 30.66 -13.96
#